data_AF-A0A7C3E213-F1
#
_entry.id   AF-A0A7C3E213-F1
#
_cell.length_a   1.000
_cell.length_b   1.000
_cell.length_c   1.000
_cell.angle_alpha   90.00
_cell.angle_beta   90.00
_cell.angle_gamma   90.00
#
_symmetry.space_group_name_H-M   'P 1'
#
loop_
_entity.id
_entity.type
_entity.pdbx_description
1 polymer ?
#
loop_
_entity_poly.entity_id
_entity_poly.type
_entity_poly.pdbx_seq_one_letter_code
_entity_poly.pdbx_strand_id
1 'polypeptide(L)'
;MTLSGRNRLVILGILWSSLILITLGFFAFRAISVFPELQKQAISRPSGFVHPLLAPLVQGNGYAPLFSMLCSVLYSLAGIITIYILFEKTQTPEILFFANFILSLSLEISRMAIPLITYYNTSLTYAVFTGKILLFSRLFGLFSLFLASVYAAGMDMQRYGMLLMLNAAICLALASGVPIDSMNWDTALTPRYGFTDMFWLIEATIVGITVLSFFIAIKNKSSKDYIYVSMGILLVLLGRDILLHADTYVELVLAVPVLGFGTWMYSKNLHQYYLWL
;
A
#
# COMPACT_ATOMS: atom_id res chain seq x y z
N MET A 1 4.58 -23.83 -0.67
CA MET A 1 3.44 -23.50 -1.57
C MET A 1 3.85 -23.88 -2.99
N THR A 2 2.95 -24.41 -3.82
CA THR A 2 3.27 -24.76 -5.21
C THR A 2 3.21 -23.54 -6.13
N LEU A 3 3.91 -23.57 -7.27
CA LEU A 3 3.82 -22.56 -8.34
C LEU A 3 2.35 -22.30 -8.76
N SER A 4 1.57 -23.37 -8.91
CA SER A 4 0.14 -23.29 -9.25
C SER A 4 -0.68 -22.58 -8.16
N GLY A 5 -0.37 -22.83 -6.88
CA GLY A 5 -1.01 -22.14 -5.77
C GLY A 5 -0.73 -20.64 -5.77
N ARG A 6 0.53 -20.25 -6.04
CA ARG A 6 0.90 -18.84 -6.19
C ARG A 6 0.15 -18.18 -7.36
N ASN A 7 0.15 -18.81 -8.53
CA ASN A 7 -0.50 -18.23 -9.71
C ASN A 7 -2.00 -18.03 -9.50
N ARG A 8 -2.66 -18.99 -8.82
CA ARG A 8 -4.06 -18.81 -8.41
C ARG A 8 -4.25 -17.60 -7.51
N LEU A 9 -3.39 -17.39 -6.52
CA LEU A 9 -3.46 -16.20 -5.65
C LEU A 9 -3.26 -14.89 -6.43
N VAL A 10 -2.31 -14.86 -7.36
CA VAL A 10 -2.06 -13.68 -8.20
C VAL A 10 -3.27 -13.39 -9.10
N ILE A 11 -3.83 -14.42 -9.74
CA ILE A 11 -5.04 -14.28 -10.58
C ILE A 11 -6.23 -13.79 -9.75
N LEU A 12 -6.45 -14.35 -8.56
CA LEU A 12 -7.47 -13.86 -7.63
C LEU A 12 -7.22 -12.39 -7.26
N GLY A 13 -5.96 -11.99 -7.12
CA GLY A 13 -5.57 -10.59 -6.91
C GLY A 13 -5.92 -9.67 -8.08
N ILE A 14 -5.78 -10.14 -9.33
CA ILE A 14 -6.21 -9.40 -10.53
C ILE A 14 -7.72 -9.21 -10.51
N LEU A 15 -8.48 -10.29 -10.28
CA LEU A 15 -9.94 -10.25 -10.20
C LEU A 15 -10.44 -9.35 -9.06
N TRP A 16 -9.76 -9.39 -7.92
CA TRP A 16 -10.06 -8.51 -6.79
C TRP A 16 -9.81 -7.04 -7.15
N SER A 17 -8.65 -6.73 -7.70
CA SER A 17 -8.28 -5.35 -8.03
C SER A 17 -9.16 -4.76 -9.14
N SER A 18 -9.60 -5.58 -10.11
CA SER A 18 -10.53 -5.15 -11.15
C SER A 18 -11.93 -4.89 -10.58
N LEU A 19 -12.42 -5.74 -9.69
CA LEU A 19 -13.68 -5.51 -8.97
C LEU A 19 -13.62 -4.20 -8.18
N ILE A 20 -12.54 -3.98 -7.45
CA ILE A 20 -12.33 -2.76 -6.66
C ILE A 20 -12.25 -1.50 -7.55
N LEU A 21 -11.67 -1.60 -8.75
CA LEU A 21 -11.64 -0.49 -9.70
C LEU A 21 -13.06 -0.11 -10.17
N ILE A 22 -13.88 -1.12 -10.47
CA ILE A 22 -15.28 -0.89 -10.90
C ILE A 22 -16.09 -0.28 -9.75
N THR A 23 -15.94 -0.78 -8.52
CA THR A 23 -16.66 -0.23 -7.36
C THR A 23 -16.22 1.20 -7.05
N LEU A 24 -14.92 1.50 -7.16
CA LEU A 24 -14.41 2.87 -7.03
C LEU A 24 -15.07 3.79 -8.06
N GLY A 25 -15.09 3.40 -9.34
CA GLY A 25 -15.71 4.20 -10.40
C GLY A 25 -17.19 4.49 -10.15
N PHE A 26 -17.95 3.47 -9.74
CA PHE A 26 -19.37 3.60 -9.42
C PHE A 26 -19.62 4.55 -8.24
N PHE A 27 -18.88 4.40 -7.14
CA PHE A 27 -19.06 5.23 -5.95
C PHE A 27 -18.50 6.65 -6.13
N ALA A 28 -17.38 6.80 -6.84
CA ALA A 28 -16.80 8.09 -7.16
C ALA A 28 -17.78 8.95 -7.96
N PHE A 29 -18.44 8.36 -8.97
CA PHE A 29 -19.45 9.06 -9.76
C PHE A 29 -20.60 9.60 -8.90
N ARG A 30 -21.01 8.86 -7.86
CA ARG A 30 -22.09 9.28 -6.96
C ARG A 30 -21.66 10.39 -6.01
N ALA A 31 -20.49 10.28 -5.39
CA ALA A 31 -20.10 11.18 -4.30
C ALA A 31 -19.15 12.32 -4.73
N ILE A 32 -18.88 12.48 -6.04
CA ILE A 32 -17.93 13.48 -6.56
C ILE A 32 -18.24 14.92 -6.10
N SER A 33 -19.53 15.26 -5.93
CA SER A 33 -19.96 16.60 -5.54
C SER A 33 -19.53 16.98 -4.12
N VAL A 34 -19.28 16.00 -3.25
CA VAL A 34 -19.07 16.21 -1.80
C VAL A 34 -17.59 16.42 -1.44
N PHE A 35 -16.66 16.00 -2.32
CA PHE A 35 -15.22 16.09 -2.08
C PHE A 35 -14.69 17.49 -1.71
N PRO A 36 -15.07 18.58 -2.41
CA PRO A 36 -14.59 19.92 -2.07
C PRO A 36 -15.04 20.41 -0.69
N GLU A 37 -16.20 19.96 -0.22
CA GLU A 37 -16.73 20.33 1.10
C GLU A 37 -16.01 19.58 2.22
N LEU A 38 -15.76 18.27 2.02
CA LEU A 38 -15.06 17.43 2.99
C LEU A 38 -13.63 17.89 3.25
N GLN A 39 -12.96 18.41 2.23
CA GLN A 39 -11.61 18.96 2.39
C GLN A 39 -11.61 20.17 3.34
N LYS A 40 -12.65 21.02 3.29
CA LYS A 40 -12.77 22.19 4.17
C LYS A 40 -13.13 21.80 5.60
N GLN A 41 -13.80 20.66 5.78
CA GLN A 41 -14.20 20.12 7.08
C GLN A 41 -13.11 19.26 7.73
N ALA A 42 -12.07 18.88 6.99
CA ALA A 42 -10.95 18.11 7.51
C ALA A 42 -10.21 18.89 8.62
N ILE A 43 -9.83 18.19 9.68
CA ILE A 43 -9.24 18.81 10.87
C ILE A 43 -7.76 19.14 10.69
N SER A 44 -7.06 18.32 9.92
CA SER A 44 -5.63 18.45 9.73
C SER A 44 -5.22 17.99 8.34
N ARG A 45 -4.02 18.42 7.93
CA ARG A 45 -3.35 17.79 6.79
C ARG A 45 -2.75 16.43 7.21
N PRO A 46 -2.55 15.50 6.26
CA PRO A 46 -1.93 14.21 6.47
C PRO A 46 -0.57 14.29 7.17
N SER A 47 -0.19 13.22 7.88
CA SER A 47 1.09 13.14 8.60
C SER A 47 2.03 12.09 7.99
N GLY A 48 2.19 12.08 6.67
CA GLY A 48 3.16 11.21 5.98
C GLY A 48 4.61 11.55 6.33
N PHE A 49 5.57 10.70 5.98
CA PHE A 49 6.99 11.02 6.18
C PHE A 49 7.46 12.15 5.26
N VAL A 50 7.00 12.14 4.01
CA VAL A 50 7.37 13.12 2.98
C VAL A 50 6.44 14.33 2.98
N HIS A 51 5.18 14.16 3.38
CA HIS A 51 4.16 15.20 3.31
C HIS A 51 4.54 16.52 4.03
N PRO A 52 5.11 16.52 5.26
CA PRO A 52 5.53 17.75 5.94
C PRO A 52 6.55 18.59 5.17
N LEU A 53 7.34 17.96 4.27
CA LEU A 53 8.32 18.66 3.43
C LEU A 53 7.65 19.36 2.24
N LEU A 54 6.56 18.79 1.71
CA LEU A 54 5.84 19.30 0.54
C LEU A 54 4.69 20.25 0.92
N ALA A 55 4.06 20.03 2.09
CA ALA A 55 2.89 20.77 2.56
C ALA A 55 3.06 22.29 2.58
N PRO A 56 4.22 22.89 2.96
CA PRO A 56 4.39 24.34 2.94
C PRO A 56 4.42 24.94 1.52
N LEU A 57 4.74 24.13 0.51
CA LEU A 57 4.96 24.58 -0.86
C LEU A 57 3.71 24.50 -1.73
N VAL A 58 2.73 23.67 -1.34
CA VAL A 58 1.59 23.33 -2.20
C VAL A 58 0.26 23.40 -1.44
N GLN A 59 -0.73 24.02 -2.08
CA GLN A 59 -2.10 24.13 -1.57
C GLN A 59 -2.87 22.82 -1.83
N GLY A 60 -3.67 22.40 -0.85
CA GLY A 60 -4.51 21.21 -0.94
C GLY A 60 -5.62 21.35 -1.98
N ASN A 61 -5.95 20.27 -2.67
CA ASN A 61 -7.10 20.20 -3.58
C ASN A 61 -8.08 19.10 -3.15
N GLY A 62 -9.38 19.40 -3.11
CA GLY A 62 -10.40 18.49 -2.58
C GLY A 62 -10.61 17.23 -3.41
N TYR A 63 -10.23 17.25 -4.69
CA TYR A 63 -10.29 16.07 -5.55
C TYR A 63 -9.01 15.23 -5.53
N ALA A 64 -7.90 15.75 -4.99
CA ALA A 64 -6.64 14.99 -4.94
C ALA A 64 -6.77 13.63 -4.22
N PRO A 65 -7.51 13.49 -3.10
CA PRO A 65 -7.71 12.19 -2.46
C PRO A 65 -8.43 11.18 -3.35
N LEU A 66 -9.37 11.63 -4.19
CA LEU A 66 -10.06 10.76 -5.15
C LEU A 66 -9.08 10.19 -6.18
N PHE A 67 -8.22 11.05 -6.74
CA PHE A 67 -7.19 10.62 -7.68
C PHE A 67 -6.11 9.76 -7.00
N SER A 68 -5.77 10.01 -5.74
CA SER A 68 -4.91 9.13 -4.93
C SER A 68 -5.47 7.71 -4.86
N MET A 69 -6.74 7.55 -4.48
CA MET A 69 -7.43 6.26 -4.44
C MET A 69 -7.46 5.57 -5.82
N LEU A 70 -7.73 6.35 -6.89
CA LEU A 70 -7.74 5.82 -8.24
C LEU A 70 -6.36 5.33 -8.68
N CYS A 71 -5.32 6.14 -8.42
CA CYS A 71 -3.95 5.77 -8.71
C CYS A 71 -3.49 4.55 -7.90
N SER A 72 -3.89 4.40 -6.65
CA SER A 72 -3.52 3.23 -5.82
C SER A 72 -4.16 1.94 -6.34
N VAL A 73 -5.44 1.98 -6.74
CA VAL A 73 -6.14 0.81 -7.29
C VAL A 73 -5.61 0.46 -8.68
N LEU A 74 -5.39 1.45 -9.55
CA LEU A 74 -4.78 1.23 -10.87
C LEU A 74 -3.37 0.65 -10.75
N TYR A 75 -2.56 1.19 -9.84
CA TYR A 75 -1.22 0.67 -9.55
C TYR A 75 -1.29 -0.77 -9.02
N SER A 76 -2.26 -1.07 -8.15
CA SER A 76 -2.48 -2.43 -7.65
C SER A 76 -2.77 -3.41 -8.79
N LEU A 77 -3.71 -3.07 -9.66
CA LEU A 77 -4.10 -3.88 -10.81
C LEU A 77 -2.91 -4.07 -11.79
N ALA A 78 -2.28 -2.97 -12.22
CA ALA A 78 -1.17 -3.01 -13.15
C ALA A 78 0.04 -3.76 -12.59
N GLY A 79 0.35 -3.57 -11.30
CA GLY A 79 1.44 -4.23 -10.61
C GLY A 79 1.24 -5.74 -10.50
N ILE A 80 0.05 -6.20 -10.14
CA ILE A 80 -0.25 -7.64 -10.05
C ILE A 80 -0.22 -8.29 -11.45
N ILE A 81 -0.75 -7.62 -12.48
CA ILE A 81 -0.65 -8.10 -13.88
C ILE A 81 0.82 -8.20 -14.30
N THR A 82 1.63 -7.18 -13.99
CA THR A 82 3.07 -7.18 -14.30
C THR A 82 3.80 -8.34 -13.62
N ILE A 83 3.50 -8.60 -12.34
CA ILE A 83 4.05 -9.74 -11.61
C ILE A 83 3.63 -11.07 -12.23
N TYR A 84 2.36 -11.20 -12.62
CA TYR A 84 1.85 -12.41 -13.26
C TYR A 84 2.64 -12.72 -14.54
N ILE A 85 2.83 -11.73 -15.41
CA ILE A 85 3.52 -11.88 -16.69
C ILE A 85 5.02 -12.19 -16.47
N LEU A 86 5.70 -11.43 -15.60
CA LEU A 86 7.15 -11.58 -15.41
C LEU A 86 7.53 -12.85 -14.65
N PHE A 87 6.73 -13.27 -13.67
CA PHE A 87 7.10 -14.36 -12.76
C PHE A 87 6.25 -15.61 -12.94
N GLU A 88 5.49 -15.76 -14.03
CA GLU A 88 4.58 -16.88 -14.28
C GLU A 88 5.23 -18.25 -14.01
N LYS A 89 6.51 -18.40 -14.42
CA LYS A 89 7.29 -19.64 -14.33
C LYS A 89 8.34 -19.65 -13.22
N THR A 90 8.60 -18.53 -12.57
CA THR A 90 9.71 -18.37 -11.60
C THR A 90 9.17 -18.29 -10.18
N GLN A 91 9.37 -19.33 -9.36
CA GLN A 91 8.86 -19.34 -7.99
C GLN A 91 9.82 -18.66 -7.01
N THR A 92 9.47 -17.47 -6.54
CA THR A 92 10.26 -16.71 -5.55
C THR A 92 9.37 -16.22 -4.41
N PRO A 93 9.77 -16.43 -3.14
CA PRO A 93 8.99 -15.98 -1.99
C PRO A 93 8.89 -14.45 -1.92
N GLU A 94 9.93 -13.72 -2.31
CA GLU A 94 9.93 -12.26 -2.26
C GLU A 94 8.81 -11.67 -3.12
N ILE A 95 8.58 -12.21 -4.31
CA ILE A 95 7.52 -11.77 -5.22
C ILE A 95 6.13 -12.08 -4.69
N LEU A 96 5.95 -13.20 -3.99
CA LEU A 96 4.67 -13.50 -3.35
C LEU A 96 4.30 -12.42 -2.34
N PHE A 97 5.21 -12.07 -1.44
CA PHE A 97 4.96 -11.05 -0.44
C PHE A 97 4.87 -9.64 -1.05
N PHE A 98 5.68 -9.35 -2.07
CA PHE A 98 5.59 -8.10 -2.82
C PHE A 98 4.24 -7.95 -3.56
N ALA A 99 3.70 -9.04 -4.13
CA ALA A 99 2.38 -9.04 -4.73
C ALA A 99 1.27 -8.75 -3.71
N ASN A 100 1.37 -9.30 -2.49
CA ASN A 100 0.43 -9.00 -1.41
C ASN A 100 0.53 -7.54 -0.94
N PHE A 101 1.72 -6.96 -0.94
CA PHE A 101 1.91 -5.53 -0.73
C PHE A 101 1.18 -4.70 -1.79
N ILE A 102 1.38 -5.00 -3.08
CA ILE A 102 0.70 -4.30 -4.16
C ILE A 102 -0.83 -4.47 -4.05
N LEU A 103 -1.30 -5.67 -3.72
CA LEU A 103 -2.72 -5.94 -3.51
C LEU A 103 -3.31 -5.13 -2.36
N SER A 104 -2.56 -4.90 -1.28
CA SER A 104 -3.02 -4.09 -0.15
C SER A 104 -3.42 -2.66 -0.56
N LEU A 105 -2.78 -2.08 -1.58
CA LEU A 105 -3.09 -0.75 -2.09
C LEU A 105 -4.46 -0.66 -2.78
N SER A 106 -5.06 -1.79 -3.18
CA SER A 106 -6.44 -1.81 -3.66
C SER A 106 -7.44 -1.42 -2.56
N LEU A 107 -7.14 -1.74 -1.30
CA LEU A 107 -8.03 -1.47 -0.16
C LEU A 107 -8.01 -0.01 0.30
N GLU A 108 -7.20 0.85 -0.33
CA GLU A 108 -7.24 2.30 -0.12
C GLU A 108 -8.57 2.93 -0.55
N ILE A 109 -9.38 2.22 -1.34
CA ILE A 109 -10.79 2.57 -1.61
C ILE A 109 -11.60 2.73 -0.31
N SER A 110 -11.18 2.14 0.81
CA SER A 110 -11.89 2.28 2.09
C SER A 110 -12.01 3.74 2.58
N ARG A 111 -11.14 4.65 2.13
CA ARG A 111 -11.26 6.10 2.32
C ARG A 111 -12.53 6.70 1.69
N MET A 112 -13.08 6.05 0.66
CA MET A 112 -14.34 6.41 0.00
C MET A 112 -15.56 6.33 0.93
N ALA A 113 -15.43 5.67 2.08
CA ALA A 113 -16.50 5.61 3.08
C ALA A 113 -16.92 6.99 3.56
N ILE A 114 -15.97 7.91 3.81
CA ILE A 114 -16.25 9.26 4.30
C ILE A 114 -17.17 10.02 3.33
N PRO A 115 -16.83 10.19 2.03
CA PRO A 115 -17.70 10.88 1.10
C PRO A 115 -19.03 10.16 0.87
N LEU A 116 -19.08 8.83 0.93
CA LEU A 116 -20.34 8.09 0.82
C LEU A 116 -21.25 8.30 2.04
N ILE A 117 -20.68 8.33 3.25
CA ILE A 117 -21.44 8.58 4.48
C ILE A 117 -22.07 9.97 4.44
N THR A 118 -21.32 10.98 4.00
CA THR A 118 -21.83 12.35 3.87
C THR A 118 -22.87 12.46 2.75
N TYR A 119 -22.65 11.81 1.60
CA TYR A 119 -23.59 11.84 0.48
C TYR A 119 -24.94 11.17 0.80
N TYR A 120 -24.91 9.99 1.44
CA TYR A 120 -26.13 9.24 1.78
C TYR A 120 -26.68 9.56 3.17
N ASN A 121 -26.00 10.41 3.94
CA ASN A 121 -26.32 10.73 5.33
C ASN A 121 -26.51 9.48 6.21
N THR A 122 -25.61 8.50 6.09
CA THR A 122 -25.67 7.23 6.82
C THR A 122 -24.97 7.29 8.18
N SER A 123 -25.10 6.24 8.99
CA SER A 123 -24.43 6.15 10.30
C SER A 123 -22.90 6.24 10.20
N LEU A 124 -22.30 6.97 11.14
CA LEU A 124 -20.85 7.08 11.34
C LEU A 124 -20.19 5.76 11.76
N THR A 125 -20.97 4.75 12.18
CA THR A 125 -20.44 3.40 12.47
C THR A 125 -19.69 2.81 11.27
N TYR A 126 -20.13 3.13 10.04
CA TYR A 126 -19.44 2.68 8.83
C TYR A 126 -18.03 3.25 8.71
N ALA A 127 -17.80 4.50 9.13
CA ALA A 127 -16.46 5.11 9.11
C ALA A 127 -15.48 4.38 10.05
N VAL A 128 -15.95 3.90 11.20
CA VAL A 128 -15.14 3.09 12.12
C VAL A 128 -14.75 1.78 11.46
N PHE A 129 -15.70 1.08 10.84
CA PHE A 129 -15.43 -0.21 10.20
C PHE A 129 -14.47 -0.08 9.02
N THR A 130 -14.69 0.89 8.14
CA THR A 130 -13.83 1.11 6.97
C THR A 130 -12.47 1.66 7.35
N GLY A 131 -12.38 2.50 8.40
CA GLY A 131 -11.10 2.91 8.97
C GLY A 131 -10.27 1.73 9.45
N LYS A 132 -10.89 0.70 10.04
CA LYS A 132 -10.18 -0.52 10.47
C LYS A 132 -9.68 -1.33 9.28
N ILE A 133 -10.47 -1.40 8.20
CA ILE A 133 -10.04 -2.01 6.93
C ILE A 133 -8.85 -1.25 6.34
N LEU A 134 -8.89 0.08 6.36
CA LEU A 134 -7.80 0.93 5.88
C LEU A 134 -6.52 0.66 6.67
N LEU A 135 -6.58 0.71 8.00
CA LEU A 135 -5.45 0.45 8.87
C LEU A 135 -4.89 -0.98 8.68
N PHE A 136 -5.78 -1.98 8.62
CA PHE A 136 -5.42 -3.36 8.30
C PHE A 136 -4.64 -3.44 6.99
N SER A 137 -5.14 -2.81 5.93
CA SER A 137 -4.51 -2.87 4.61
C SER A 137 -3.12 -2.25 4.61
N ARG A 138 -2.96 -1.08 5.25
CA ARG A 138 -1.68 -0.37 5.32
C ARG A 138 -0.63 -1.17 6.09
N LEU A 139 -1.00 -1.75 7.23
CA LEU A 139 -0.12 -2.62 8.01
C LEU A 139 0.20 -3.91 7.25
N PHE A 140 -0.82 -4.58 6.69
CA PHE A 140 -0.66 -5.82 5.94
C PHE A 140 0.31 -5.65 4.77
N GLY A 141 0.23 -4.54 4.05
CA GLY A 141 1.19 -4.20 3.00
C GLY A 141 2.61 -4.07 3.52
N LEU A 142 2.83 -3.29 4.57
CA LEU A 142 4.16 -3.08 5.15
C LEU A 142 4.77 -4.37 5.71
N PHE A 143 4.01 -5.13 6.48
CA PHE A 143 4.48 -6.42 6.99
C PHE A 143 4.72 -7.44 5.86
N SER A 144 3.97 -7.36 4.76
CA SER A 144 4.27 -8.16 3.58
C SER A 144 5.63 -7.78 2.98
N LEU A 145 5.93 -6.49 2.80
CA LEU A 145 7.27 -6.07 2.36
C LEU A 145 8.36 -6.47 3.33
N PHE A 146 8.10 -6.37 4.63
CA PHE A 146 9.03 -6.86 5.66
C PHE A 146 9.32 -8.35 5.47
N LEU A 147 8.30 -9.20 5.31
CA LEU A 147 8.50 -10.63 5.02
C LEU A 147 9.29 -10.84 3.73
N ALA A 148 9.02 -10.07 2.67
CA ALA A 148 9.81 -10.11 1.44
C ALA A 148 11.30 -9.79 1.70
N SER A 149 11.58 -8.82 2.55
CA SER A 149 12.95 -8.42 2.92
C SER A 149 13.68 -9.47 3.74
N VAL A 150 12.97 -10.19 4.63
CA VAL A 150 13.53 -11.27 5.43
C VAL A 150 13.91 -12.47 4.55
N TYR A 151 13.08 -12.78 3.54
CA TYR A 151 13.43 -13.77 2.52
C TYR A 151 14.61 -13.33 1.65
N ALA A 152 14.66 -12.06 1.25
CA ALA A 152 15.79 -11.49 0.53
C ALA A 152 17.09 -11.63 1.35
N ALA A 153 17.02 -11.43 2.67
CA ALA A 153 18.14 -11.58 3.59
C ALA A 153 18.57 -13.05 3.84
N GLY A 154 17.89 -14.06 3.28
CA GLY A 154 18.32 -15.46 3.34
C GLY A 154 17.54 -16.35 4.30
N MET A 155 16.28 -16.03 4.61
CA MET A 155 15.43 -16.93 5.41
C MET A 155 14.93 -18.12 4.58
N ASP A 156 15.25 -19.34 5.01
CA ASP A 156 14.89 -20.59 4.31
C ASP A 156 13.63 -21.28 4.89
N MET A 157 12.55 -20.54 5.11
CA MET A 157 11.26 -21.13 5.52
C MET A 157 10.39 -21.47 4.31
N GLN A 158 9.96 -22.73 4.16
CA GLN A 158 9.14 -23.17 3.01
C GLN A 158 7.61 -23.04 3.22
N ARG A 159 7.16 -22.60 4.41
CA ARG A 159 5.73 -22.52 4.80
C ARG A 159 5.09 -21.15 4.49
N TYR A 160 5.21 -20.69 3.24
CA TYR A 160 4.75 -19.34 2.83
C TYR A 160 3.28 -19.05 3.15
N GLY A 161 2.37 -20.01 2.94
CA GLY A 161 0.94 -19.82 3.23
C GLY A 161 0.64 -19.61 4.71
N MET A 162 1.36 -20.29 5.60
CA MET A 162 1.23 -20.08 7.05
C MET A 162 1.73 -18.70 7.45
N LEU A 163 2.84 -18.24 6.89
CA LEU A 163 3.36 -16.89 7.13
C LEU A 163 2.40 -15.80 6.62
N LEU A 164 1.77 -16.01 5.46
CA LEU A 164 0.74 -15.09 4.96
C LEU A 164 -0.49 -15.02 5.88
N MET A 165 -0.98 -16.16 6.36
CA MET A 165 -2.10 -16.19 7.30
C MET A 165 -1.73 -15.55 8.64
N LEU A 166 -0.52 -15.82 9.15
CA LEU A 166 -0.02 -15.19 10.38
C LEU A 166 0.08 -13.67 10.21
N ASN A 167 0.61 -13.21 9.08
CA ASN A 167 0.70 -11.79 8.76
C ASN A 167 -0.69 -11.13 8.77
N ALA A 168 -1.66 -11.72 8.07
CA ALA A 168 -3.03 -11.24 8.05
C ALA A 168 -3.66 -11.24 9.46
N ALA A 169 -3.45 -12.30 10.25
CA ALA A 169 -3.99 -12.39 11.60
C ALA A 169 -3.42 -11.32 12.54
N ILE A 170 -2.10 -11.08 12.50
CA ILE A 170 -1.46 -10.03 13.30
C ILE A 170 -1.97 -8.65 12.90
N CYS A 171 -2.01 -8.35 11.60
CA CYS A 171 -2.49 -7.06 11.11
C CYS A 171 -3.96 -6.83 11.47
N LEU A 172 -4.79 -7.87 11.40
CA LEU A 172 -6.21 -7.79 11.75
C LEU A 172 -6.41 -7.59 13.25
N ALA A 173 -5.63 -8.29 14.08
CA ALA A 173 -5.65 -8.12 15.52
C ALA A 173 -5.28 -6.68 15.89
N LEU A 174 -4.20 -6.14 15.31
CA LEU A 174 -3.77 -4.76 15.52
C LEU A 174 -4.86 -3.76 15.08
N ALA A 175 -5.36 -3.89 13.85
CA ALA A 175 -6.38 -2.96 13.34
C ALA A 175 -7.71 -3.03 14.12
N SER A 176 -8.07 -4.21 14.63
CA SER A 176 -9.31 -4.37 15.40
C SER A 176 -9.26 -3.73 16.78
N GLY A 177 -8.09 -3.72 17.43
CA GLY A 177 -7.87 -3.15 18.77
C GLY A 177 -7.80 -1.63 18.79
N VAL A 178 -7.61 -0.98 17.64
CA VAL A 178 -7.43 0.48 17.57
C VAL A 178 -8.77 1.19 17.58
N PRO A 179 -8.98 2.15 18.50
CA PRO A 179 -10.14 3.03 18.43
C PRO A 179 -9.98 3.99 17.24
N ILE A 180 -11.04 4.15 16.46
CA ILE A 180 -11.07 5.05 15.30
C ILE A 180 -12.06 6.16 15.58
N ASP A 181 -11.62 7.39 15.36
CA ASP A 181 -12.48 8.56 15.43
C ASP A 181 -13.29 8.68 14.15
N SER A 182 -14.61 8.55 14.27
CA SER A 182 -15.53 8.61 13.13
C SER A 182 -15.92 10.02 12.73
N MET A 183 -15.67 11.02 13.58
CA MET A 183 -16.03 12.42 13.32
C MET A 183 -14.90 13.16 12.61
N ASN A 184 -13.67 12.67 12.73
CA ASN A 184 -12.47 13.42 12.41
C ASN A 184 -11.61 12.71 11.36
N TRP A 185 -11.27 13.42 10.29
CA TRP A 185 -10.43 12.94 9.20
C TRP A 185 -9.44 14.00 8.71
N ASP A 186 -8.42 13.55 8.00
CA ASP A 186 -7.43 14.41 7.34
C ASP A 186 -7.84 14.83 5.92
N THR A 187 -7.09 15.76 5.31
CA THR A 187 -7.36 16.20 3.93
C THR A 187 -7.15 15.11 2.88
N ALA A 188 -6.52 13.97 3.20
CA ALA A 188 -6.42 12.79 2.34
C ALA A 188 -7.58 11.79 2.54
N LEU A 189 -8.62 12.17 3.31
CA LEU A 189 -9.78 11.35 3.66
C LEU A 189 -9.43 10.09 4.46
N THR A 190 -8.38 10.16 5.28
CA THR A 190 -8.02 9.12 6.25
C THR A 190 -8.69 9.43 7.59
N PRO A 191 -9.49 8.51 8.15
CA PRO A 191 -10.02 8.65 9.51
C PRO A 191 -8.88 8.73 10.54
N ARG A 192 -9.06 9.52 11.58
CA ARG A 192 -8.03 9.65 12.62
C ARG A 192 -7.99 8.40 13.50
N TYR A 193 -6.83 7.77 13.58
CA TYR A 193 -6.58 6.63 14.46
C TYR A 193 -6.24 7.09 15.87
N GLY A 194 -6.75 6.39 16.88
CA GLY A 194 -6.23 6.50 18.25
C GLY A 194 -4.76 6.09 18.32
N PHE A 195 -3.99 6.75 19.18
CA PHE A 195 -2.54 6.54 19.32
C PHE A 195 -1.76 6.80 18.01
N THR A 196 -2.10 7.88 17.30
CA THR A 196 -1.50 8.23 16.00
C THR A 196 0.03 8.19 16.02
N ASP A 197 0.65 8.76 17.06
CA ASP A 197 2.12 8.81 17.20
C ASP A 197 2.74 7.41 17.37
N MET A 198 2.04 6.50 18.06
CA MET A 198 2.49 5.12 18.24
C MET A 198 2.46 4.36 16.90
N PHE A 199 1.40 4.56 16.10
CA PHE A 199 1.31 3.94 14.77
C PHE A 199 2.33 4.51 13.79
N TRP A 200 2.59 5.82 13.86
CA TRP A 200 3.66 6.44 13.09
C TRP A 200 5.03 5.82 13.43
N LEU A 201 5.32 5.60 14.71
CA LEU A 201 6.56 4.94 15.16
C LEU A 201 6.63 3.48 14.69
N ILE A 202 5.53 2.72 14.78
CA ILE A 202 5.46 1.34 14.29
C ILE A 202 5.73 1.30 12.79
N GLU A 203 5.08 2.17 12.01
CA GLU A 203 5.29 2.26 10.56
C GLU A 203 6.75 2.62 10.23
N ALA A 204 7.31 3.64 10.90
CA ALA A 204 8.71 4.04 10.72
C ALA A 204 9.69 2.90 11.02
N THR A 205 9.42 2.14 12.08
CA THR A 205 10.25 1.00 12.50
C THR A 205 10.18 -0.13 11.48
N ILE A 206 8.99 -0.50 11.02
CA ILE A 206 8.83 -1.56 10.01
C ILE A 206 9.47 -1.17 8.70
N VAL A 207 9.28 0.08 8.25
CA VAL A 207 9.93 0.64 7.05
C VAL A 207 11.45 0.59 7.20
N GLY A 208 11.99 1.07 8.31
CA GLY A 208 13.43 1.09 8.59
C GLY A 208 14.04 -0.31 8.56
N ILE A 209 13.44 -1.27 9.28
CA ILE A 209 13.91 -2.65 9.30
C ILE A 209 13.81 -3.29 7.90
N THR A 210 12.70 -3.09 7.18
CA THR A 210 12.51 -3.62 5.83
C THR A 210 13.62 -3.17 4.88
N VAL A 211 13.92 -1.86 4.89
CA VAL A 211 14.99 -1.29 4.07
C VAL A 211 16.34 -1.89 4.47
N LEU A 212 16.67 -1.90 5.77
CA LEU A 212 17.92 -2.48 6.28
C LEU A 212 18.08 -3.96 5.89
N SER A 213 17.02 -4.76 5.98
CA SER A 213 17.03 -6.18 5.60
C SER A 213 17.33 -6.37 4.12
N PHE A 214 16.77 -5.55 3.22
CA PHE A 214 17.14 -5.57 1.80
C PHE A 214 18.60 -5.14 1.57
N PHE A 215 19.12 -4.17 2.32
CA PHE A 215 20.54 -3.82 2.24
C PHE A 215 21.47 -4.93 2.77
N ILE A 216 21.07 -5.68 3.80
CA ILE A 216 21.81 -6.86 4.27
C ILE A 216 21.83 -7.95 3.20
N ALA A 217 20.74 -8.12 2.44
CA ALA A 217 20.66 -9.09 1.34
C ALA A 217 21.75 -8.90 0.27
N ILE A 218 22.25 -7.67 0.08
CA ILE A 218 23.36 -7.37 -0.84
C ILE A 218 24.62 -8.15 -0.44
N LYS A 219 24.93 -8.21 0.85
CA LYS A 219 26.09 -8.96 1.36
C LYS A 219 25.87 -10.46 1.23
N ASN A 220 24.66 -10.93 1.58
CA ASN A 220 24.37 -12.36 1.62
C ASN A 220 24.34 -12.99 0.22
N LYS A 221 23.83 -12.26 -0.79
CA LYS A 221 23.71 -12.76 -2.16
C LYS A 221 24.86 -12.34 -3.09
N SER A 222 25.72 -11.41 -2.65
CA SER A 222 26.94 -10.98 -3.37
C SER A 222 26.75 -10.61 -4.85
N SER A 223 25.54 -10.22 -5.25
CA SER A 223 25.21 -9.78 -6.62
C SER A 223 24.94 -8.28 -6.66
N LYS A 224 25.42 -7.63 -7.74
CA LYS A 224 25.14 -6.21 -8.02
C LYS A 224 23.65 -5.95 -8.25
N ASP A 225 22.89 -6.96 -8.69
CA ASP A 225 21.45 -6.83 -8.95
C ASP A 225 20.69 -6.50 -7.67
N TYR A 226 21.15 -7.03 -6.52
CA TYR A 226 20.53 -6.77 -5.23
C TYR A 226 20.68 -5.34 -4.74
N ILE A 227 21.69 -4.59 -5.22
CA ILE A 227 21.79 -3.15 -4.95
C ILE A 227 20.57 -2.44 -5.55
N TYR A 228 20.25 -2.77 -6.79
CA TYR A 228 19.12 -2.15 -7.47
C TYR A 228 17.77 -2.63 -6.93
N VAL A 229 17.65 -3.88 -6.51
CA VAL A 229 16.46 -4.40 -5.81
C VAL A 229 16.20 -3.57 -4.53
N SER A 230 17.23 -3.32 -3.72
CA SER A 230 17.10 -2.56 -2.47
C SER A 230 16.76 -1.09 -2.71
N MET A 231 17.38 -0.45 -3.70
CA MET A 231 17.00 0.90 -4.13
C MET A 231 15.55 0.96 -4.65
N GLY A 232 15.13 -0.05 -5.41
CA GLY A 232 13.75 -0.18 -5.89
C GLY A 232 12.74 -0.23 -4.75
N ILE A 233 13.01 -1.01 -3.70
CA ILE A 233 12.13 -1.07 -2.50
C ILE A 233 12.07 0.26 -1.77
N LEU A 234 13.20 0.96 -1.62
CA LEU A 234 13.21 2.29 -1.00
C LEU A 234 12.30 3.25 -1.78
N LEU A 235 12.42 3.27 -3.10
CA LEU A 235 11.55 4.08 -3.96
C LEU A 235 10.08 3.67 -3.85
N VAL A 236 9.78 2.38 -3.80
CA VAL A 236 8.41 1.89 -3.61
C VAL A 236 7.81 2.36 -2.28
N LEU A 237 8.60 2.32 -1.18
CA LEU A 237 8.15 2.77 0.13
C LEU A 237 7.92 4.29 0.16
N LEU A 238 8.81 5.08 -0.44
CA LEU A 238 8.63 6.53 -0.57
C LEU A 238 7.41 6.88 -1.45
N GLY A 239 7.30 6.25 -2.61
CA GLY A 239 6.18 6.47 -3.53
C GLY A 239 4.85 6.09 -2.90
N ARG A 240 4.81 5.02 -2.08
CA ARG A 240 3.63 4.66 -1.29
C ARG A 240 3.31 5.77 -0.31
N ASP A 241 4.27 6.20 0.51
CA ASP A 241 4.03 7.23 1.53
C ASP A 241 3.44 8.50 0.93
N ILE A 242 4.01 8.98 -0.18
CA ILE A 242 3.50 10.16 -0.90
C ILE A 242 2.10 9.89 -1.44
N LEU A 243 1.84 8.72 -2.05
CA LEU A 243 0.53 8.41 -2.62
C LEU A 243 -0.57 8.37 -1.57
N LEU A 244 -0.31 7.74 -0.42
CA LEU A 244 -1.31 7.53 0.64
C LEU A 244 -1.71 8.83 1.34
N HIS A 245 -0.77 9.77 1.43
CA HIS A 245 -0.95 11.06 2.09
C HIS A 245 -1.14 12.21 1.09
N ALA A 246 -1.40 11.90 -0.18
CA ALA A 246 -1.56 12.91 -1.22
C ALA A 246 -2.84 13.73 -1.01
N ASP A 247 -2.68 15.01 -0.69
CA ASP A 247 -3.76 16.01 -0.67
C ASP A 247 -3.58 17.08 -1.77
N THR A 248 -2.54 16.94 -2.59
CA THR A 248 -2.23 17.81 -3.73
C THR A 248 -1.99 17.02 -5.02
N TYR A 249 -2.18 17.67 -6.18
CA TYR A 249 -1.84 17.06 -7.47
C TYR A 249 -0.33 16.88 -7.67
N VAL A 250 0.50 17.72 -7.05
CA VAL A 250 1.96 17.63 -7.14
C VAL A 250 2.45 16.31 -6.53
N GLU A 251 1.91 15.94 -5.37
CA GLU A 251 2.20 14.66 -4.73
C GLU A 251 1.81 13.47 -5.60
N LEU A 252 0.67 13.54 -6.30
CA LEU A 252 0.25 12.47 -7.22
C LEU A 252 1.18 12.34 -8.42
N VAL A 253 1.57 13.46 -9.03
CA VAL A 253 2.50 13.50 -10.17
C VAL A 253 3.87 12.97 -9.77
N LEU A 254 4.29 13.12 -8.52
CA LEU A 254 5.53 12.55 -8.00
C LEU A 254 5.39 11.09 -7.60
N ALA A 255 4.30 10.72 -6.92
CA ALA A 255 4.12 9.39 -6.35
C ALA A 255 4.05 8.29 -7.41
N VAL A 256 3.28 8.52 -8.49
CA VAL A 256 3.04 7.51 -9.53
C VAL A 256 4.34 7.10 -10.25
N PRO A 257 5.17 8.04 -10.75
CA PRO A 257 6.46 7.70 -11.34
C PRO A 257 7.42 7.04 -10.36
N VAL A 258 7.48 7.50 -9.10
CA VAL A 258 8.37 6.93 -8.08
C VAL A 258 7.98 5.48 -7.76
N LEU A 259 6.69 5.20 -7.60
CA LEU A 259 6.17 3.83 -7.44
C LEU A 259 6.44 2.96 -8.66
N GLY A 260 6.13 3.46 -9.86
CA GLY A 260 6.32 2.74 -11.11
C GLY A 260 7.78 2.39 -11.36
N PHE A 261 8.68 3.36 -11.21
CA PHE A 261 10.11 3.18 -11.40
C PHE A 261 10.71 2.26 -10.34
N GLY A 262 10.34 2.44 -9.06
CA GLY A 262 10.79 1.57 -7.96
C GLY A 262 10.37 0.11 -8.18
N THR A 263 9.13 -0.13 -8.62
CA THR A 263 8.63 -1.47 -8.92
C THR A 263 9.28 -2.09 -10.14
N TRP A 264 9.48 -1.32 -11.22
CA TRP A 264 10.22 -1.79 -12.38
C TRP A 264 11.64 -2.22 -12.00
N MET A 265 12.34 -1.38 -11.22
CA MET A 265 13.69 -1.64 -10.73
C MET A 265 13.73 -2.88 -9.82
N TYR A 266 12.77 -3.03 -8.92
CA TYR A 266 12.66 -4.21 -8.07
C TYR A 266 12.41 -5.48 -8.89
N SER A 267 11.35 -5.50 -9.71
CA SER A 267 10.93 -6.69 -10.46
C SER A 267 11.93 -7.11 -11.53
N LYS A 268 12.48 -6.16 -12.30
CA LYS A 268 13.44 -6.47 -13.37
C LYS A 268 14.71 -7.11 -12.81
N ASN A 269 15.33 -6.50 -11.80
CA ASN A 269 16.60 -6.96 -11.27
C ASN A 269 16.44 -8.25 -10.45
N LEU A 270 15.31 -8.40 -9.74
CA LEU A 270 15.01 -9.64 -9.04
C LEU A 270 14.74 -10.78 -10.05
N HIS A 271 14.03 -10.51 -11.14
CA HIS A 271 13.84 -11.49 -12.21
C HIS A 271 15.16 -11.92 -12.85
N GLN A 272 16.05 -10.97 -13.15
CA GLN A 272 17.38 -11.26 -13.67
C GLN A 272 18.17 -12.15 -12.72
N TYR A 273 18.27 -11.80 -11.43
CA TYR A 273 18.97 -12.60 -10.44
C TYR A 273 18.53 -14.08 -10.44
N TYR A 274 17.23 -14.34 -10.53
CA TYR A 274 16.68 -15.70 -10.52
C TYR A 274 16.73 -16.43 -11.87
N LEU A 275 17.03 -15.74 -12.98
CA LEU A 275 17.27 -16.39 -14.28
C LEU A 275 18.71 -16.90 -14.44
N TRP A 276 19.66 -16.34 -13.69
CA TRP A 276 21.08 -16.70 -13.74
C TRP A 276 21.50 -17.73 -12.68
N LEU A 277 20.54 -18.25 -11.90
CA LEU A 277 20.69 -19.37 -10.97
C LEU A 277 20.19 -20.66 -11.62
#